data_AF-A0A6N6PHE5-F1
#
_entry.id   AF-A0A6N6PHE5-F1
#
_cell.length_a   1.000
_cell.length_b   1.000
_cell.length_c   1.000
_cell.angle_alpha   90.00
_cell.angle_beta   90.00
_cell.angle_gamma   90.00
#
_symmetry.space_group_name_H-M   'P 1'
#
loop_
_entity.id
_entity.type
_entity.pdbx_description
1 polymer ?
#
loop_
_entity_poly.entity_id
_entity_poly.type
_entity_poly.pdbx_seq_one_letter_code
_entity_poly.pdbx_strand_id
1 'polypeptide(L)'
;MKALVFTLVALLASWEIPTRAADRPVLSLAELAGRAELKAMWSGNGRDQLSLAVTNASGAGVTVAVPSGLIAANTTGDNRLIVLRAAALAVGPGATATVALPVVALAAKNTLAVQPYRTTPDAEPRLAELLKYLTDQPDVPRATTQLVTLALVDDVTFAQWQRFLAPQRPGESSGQTHPTPVEVTQAIDAFGLLRRLAPEKTFALATDAELKFRALRNPWCRAKATQLYGIALPTSDGAVPPDLGQLLHLKPGDNCPVCRQRSEMQTPAGP
;
A
#
# COMPACT_ATOMS: atom_id res chain seq x y z
N MET A 1 -46.09 32.84 -41.28
CA MET A 1 -45.52 32.41 -39.98
C MET A 1 -44.79 31.11 -40.22
N LYS A 2 -43.51 31.06 -39.84
CA LYS A 2 -42.52 30.07 -40.27
C LYS A 2 -42.65 28.74 -39.52
N ALA A 3 -42.49 27.65 -40.28
CA ALA A 3 -42.46 26.27 -39.82
C ALA A 3 -41.30 26.01 -38.83
N LEU A 4 -41.59 25.25 -37.78
CA LEU A 4 -40.60 24.72 -36.84
C LEU A 4 -40.78 23.20 -36.80
N VAL A 5 -40.09 22.54 -37.72
CA VAL A 5 -39.91 21.09 -37.76
C VAL A 5 -38.76 20.78 -36.82
N PHE A 6 -39.08 20.43 -35.57
CA PHE A 6 -38.10 19.93 -34.61
C PHE A 6 -37.84 18.45 -34.92
N THR A 7 -36.66 18.18 -35.47
CA THR A 7 -36.10 16.84 -35.65
C THR A 7 -35.88 16.22 -34.27
N LEU A 8 -36.85 15.42 -33.81
CA LEU A 8 -36.74 14.55 -32.66
C LEU A 8 -35.85 13.35 -33.06
N VAL A 9 -34.53 13.56 -33.16
CA VAL A 9 -33.57 12.47 -33.38
C VAL A 9 -33.56 11.60 -32.12
N ALA A 10 -33.95 10.36 -32.32
CA ALA A 10 -33.99 9.27 -31.37
C ALA A 10 -32.74 9.20 -30.47
N LEU A 11 -32.89 9.66 -29.23
CA LEU A 11 -32.15 9.16 -28.07
C LEU A 11 -32.69 7.76 -27.73
N LEU A 12 -32.54 6.81 -28.66
CA LEU A 12 -32.55 5.40 -28.32
C LEU A 12 -31.17 5.12 -27.72
N ALA A 13 -31.01 5.52 -26.46
CA ALA A 13 -30.00 4.94 -25.59
C ALA A 13 -30.18 3.43 -25.70
N SER A 14 -29.26 2.79 -26.41
CA SER A 14 -29.22 1.35 -26.53
C SER A 14 -28.97 0.83 -25.13
N TRP A 15 -30.05 0.48 -24.43
CA TRP A 15 -29.98 -0.35 -23.26
C TRP A 15 -29.53 -1.71 -23.78
N GLU A 16 -28.21 -1.89 -23.90
CA GLU A 16 -27.64 -3.20 -24.06
C GLU A 16 -28.10 -4.01 -22.85
N ILE A 17 -29.11 -4.84 -23.09
CA ILE A 17 -29.53 -5.88 -22.17
C ILE A 17 -28.23 -6.59 -21.80
N PRO A 18 -27.82 -6.59 -20.52
CA PRO A 18 -26.59 -7.27 -20.11
C PRO A 18 -26.73 -8.70 -20.56
N THR A 19 -26.04 -9.03 -21.65
CA THR A 19 -26.05 -10.37 -22.22
C THR A 19 -25.48 -11.24 -21.14
N ARG A 20 -26.34 -12.12 -20.61
CA ARG A 20 -26.03 -13.09 -19.56
C ARG A 20 -24.61 -13.58 -19.80
N ALA A 21 -23.68 -13.22 -18.91
CA ALA A 21 -22.27 -13.47 -19.11
C ALA A 21 -22.10 -14.95 -19.44
N ALA A 22 -21.80 -15.24 -20.72
CA ALA A 22 -21.56 -16.61 -21.15
C ALA A 22 -20.50 -17.19 -20.23
N ASP A 23 -20.69 -18.43 -19.79
CA ASP A 23 -19.79 -19.08 -18.84
C ASP A 23 -18.37 -19.10 -19.45
N ARG A 24 -17.49 -18.22 -18.96
CA ARG A 24 -16.14 -18.06 -19.50
C ARG A 24 -15.24 -19.03 -18.75
N PRO A 25 -14.46 -19.88 -19.44
CA PRO A 25 -13.51 -20.74 -18.77
C PRO A 25 -12.55 -19.90 -17.94
N VAL A 26 -12.41 -20.27 -16.66
CA VAL A 26 -11.45 -19.68 -15.75
C VAL A 26 -10.12 -20.41 -15.92
N LEU A 27 -9.08 -19.70 -16.33
CA LEU A 27 -7.74 -20.22 -16.56
C LEU A 27 -6.80 -19.74 -15.45
N SER A 28 -5.99 -20.65 -14.93
CA SER A 28 -4.81 -20.33 -14.13
C SER A 28 -3.72 -19.69 -15.01
N LEU A 29 -2.74 -19.03 -14.37
CA LEU A 29 -1.58 -18.48 -15.07
C LEU A 29 -0.72 -19.53 -15.76
N ALA A 30 -0.65 -20.75 -15.19
CA ALA A 30 0.06 -21.87 -15.80
C ALA A 30 -0.64 -22.35 -17.09
N GLU A 31 -1.97 -22.48 -17.05
CA GLU A 31 -2.76 -22.84 -18.24
C GLU A 31 -2.70 -21.74 -19.31
N LEU A 32 -2.69 -20.46 -18.89
CA LEU A 32 -2.51 -19.34 -19.80
C LEU A 32 -1.16 -19.39 -20.52
N ALA A 33 -0.08 -19.73 -19.82
CA ALA A 33 1.25 -19.84 -20.42
C ALA A 33 1.37 -21.00 -21.43
N GLY A 34 0.52 -22.03 -21.31
CA GLY A 34 0.48 -23.18 -22.21
C GLY A 34 -0.33 -22.97 -23.50
N ARG A 35 -1.04 -21.84 -23.64
CA ARG A 35 -1.93 -21.57 -24.79
C ARG A 35 -1.28 -20.61 -25.78
N ALA A 36 -1.11 -21.04 -27.03
CA ALA A 36 -0.45 -20.23 -28.07
C ALA A 36 -1.27 -19.00 -28.48
N GLU A 37 -2.59 -19.06 -28.33
CA GLU A 37 -3.54 -18.00 -28.66
C GLU A 37 -3.65 -16.91 -27.57
N LEU A 38 -3.02 -17.12 -26.41
CA LEU A 38 -2.98 -16.16 -25.31
C LEU A 38 -1.56 -15.63 -25.12
N LYS A 39 -1.43 -14.31 -24.94
CA LYS A 39 -0.15 -13.68 -24.61
C LYS A 39 -0.29 -12.83 -23.36
N ALA A 40 0.48 -13.15 -22.32
CA ALA A 40 0.60 -12.32 -21.12
C ALA A 40 1.87 -11.46 -21.16
N MET A 41 1.70 -10.19 -20.78
CA MET A 41 2.79 -9.25 -20.59
C MET A 41 2.68 -8.62 -19.21
N TRP A 42 3.76 -8.70 -18.44
CA TRP A 42 3.84 -8.14 -17.10
C TRP A 42 4.76 -6.93 -17.09
N SER A 43 4.30 -5.83 -16.51
CA SER A 43 5.11 -4.64 -16.28
C SER A 43 4.88 -4.12 -14.87
N GLY A 44 5.91 -3.55 -14.26
CA GLY A 44 5.80 -3.02 -12.91
C GLY A 44 6.90 -2.03 -12.61
N ASN A 45 6.76 -1.30 -11.51
CA ASN A 45 7.74 -0.28 -11.11
C ASN A 45 8.74 -0.77 -10.03
N GLY A 46 8.67 -2.04 -9.64
CA GLY A 46 9.55 -2.64 -8.63
C GLY A 46 9.13 -2.39 -7.19
N ARG A 47 8.05 -1.65 -6.96
CA ARG A 47 7.65 -1.31 -5.59
C ARG A 47 6.20 -1.63 -5.28
N ASP A 48 5.29 -1.02 -6.00
CA ASP A 48 3.91 -0.86 -5.54
C ASP A 48 2.90 -0.93 -6.69
N GLN A 49 3.37 -1.07 -7.92
CA GLN A 49 2.57 -1.27 -9.12
C GLN A 49 3.08 -2.49 -9.92
N LEU A 50 2.16 -3.40 -10.23
CA LEU A 50 2.33 -4.48 -11.19
C LEU A 50 1.07 -4.51 -12.06
N SER A 51 1.25 -4.58 -13.37
CA SER A 51 0.19 -4.65 -14.36
C SER A 51 0.34 -5.94 -15.17
N LEU A 52 -0.78 -6.62 -15.37
CA LEU A 52 -0.87 -7.77 -16.28
C LEU A 52 -1.74 -7.36 -17.47
N ALA A 53 -1.16 -7.36 -18.66
CA ALA A 53 -1.88 -7.27 -19.92
C ALA A 53 -1.99 -8.65 -20.56
N VAL A 54 -3.21 -9.07 -20.91
CA VAL A 54 -3.47 -10.33 -21.60
C VAL A 54 -4.15 -10.05 -22.94
N THR A 55 -3.55 -10.53 -24.02
CA THR A 55 -4.13 -10.54 -25.36
C THR A 55 -4.68 -11.92 -25.66
N ASN A 56 -5.93 -11.99 -26.12
CA ASN A 56 -6.62 -13.23 -26.50
C ASN A 56 -6.93 -13.21 -28.00
N ALA A 57 -6.21 -14.03 -28.78
CA ALA A 57 -6.42 -14.18 -30.21
C ALA A 57 -7.49 -15.23 -30.57
N SER A 58 -8.10 -15.90 -29.57
CA SER A 58 -9.12 -16.91 -29.80
C SER A 58 -10.50 -16.31 -30.11
N GLY A 59 -11.40 -17.14 -30.64
CA GLY A 59 -12.81 -16.80 -30.87
C GLY A 59 -13.70 -16.87 -29.62
N ALA A 60 -13.16 -17.26 -28.45
CA ALA A 60 -13.91 -17.37 -27.20
C ALA A 60 -13.35 -16.42 -26.13
N GLY A 61 -14.22 -15.87 -25.28
CA GLY A 61 -13.78 -15.10 -24.11
C GLY A 61 -13.21 -16.01 -23.02
N VAL A 62 -12.22 -15.52 -22.26
CA VAL A 62 -11.60 -16.24 -21.13
C VAL A 62 -11.57 -15.37 -19.88
N THR A 63 -11.48 -15.99 -18.71
CA THR A 63 -11.20 -15.30 -17.45
C THR A 63 -9.88 -15.82 -16.90
N VAL A 64 -8.92 -14.94 -16.66
CA VAL A 64 -7.60 -15.31 -16.10
C VAL A 64 -7.61 -15.08 -14.60
N ALA A 65 -7.41 -16.14 -13.82
CA ALA A 65 -7.29 -16.06 -12.37
C ALA A 65 -5.82 -15.78 -11.96
N VAL A 66 -5.63 -14.70 -11.20
CA VAL A 66 -4.35 -14.32 -10.59
C VAL A 66 -4.45 -14.59 -9.09
N PRO A 67 -3.72 -15.55 -8.52
CA PRO A 67 -3.80 -15.84 -7.09
C PRO A 67 -3.07 -14.78 -6.24
N SER A 68 -3.48 -14.61 -4.99
CA SER A 68 -2.65 -13.91 -3.99
C SER A 68 -1.39 -14.74 -3.69
N GLY A 69 -0.34 -14.07 -3.24
CA GLY A 69 0.95 -14.70 -2.97
C GLY A 69 1.80 -14.99 -4.22
N LEU A 70 1.27 -14.74 -5.42
CA LEU A 70 2.04 -14.86 -6.66
C LEU A 70 3.24 -13.91 -6.62
N ILE A 71 4.44 -14.47 -6.83
CA ILE A 71 5.67 -13.69 -6.91
C ILE A 71 5.98 -13.38 -8.38
N ALA A 72 6.31 -12.13 -8.65
CA ALA A 72 6.82 -11.65 -9.93
C ALA A 72 8.23 -11.09 -9.74
N ALA A 73 9.17 -11.52 -10.58
CA ALA A 73 10.54 -11.03 -10.60
C ALA A 73 10.82 -10.33 -11.93
N ASN A 74 11.66 -9.31 -11.92
CA ASN A 74 12.17 -8.73 -13.15
C ASN A 74 13.19 -9.67 -13.83
N THR A 75 13.74 -9.25 -14.97
CA THR A 75 14.66 -10.08 -15.76
C THR A 75 15.98 -10.40 -15.06
N THR A 76 16.46 -9.53 -14.18
CA THR A 76 17.70 -9.76 -13.39
C THR A 76 17.44 -10.48 -12.07
N GLY A 77 16.19 -10.56 -11.61
CA GLY A 77 15.78 -11.20 -10.36
C GLY A 77 16.03 -10.36 -9.10
N ASP A 78 16.58 -9.15 -9.22
CA ASP A 78 16.88 -8.26 -8.10
C ASP A 78 15.63 -7.58 -7.52
N ASN A 79 14.64 -7.29 -8.36
CA ASN A 79 13.36 -6.72 -7.99
C ASN A 79 12.31 -7.83 -7.99
N ARG A 80 11.85 -8.18 -6.79
CA ARG A 80 10.77 -9.14 -6.60
C ARG A 80 9.57 -8.47 -5.94
N LEU A 81 8.39 -8.76 -6.48
CA LEU A 81 7.09 -8.25 -6.04
C LEU A 81 6.20 -9.44 -5.68
N ILE A 82 5.33 -9.27 -4.70
CA ILE A 82 4.29 -10.26 -4.36
C ILE A 82 2.91 -9.65 -4.50
N VAL A 83 1.99 -10.39 -5.11
CA VAL A 83 0.59 -10.01 -5.26
C VAL A 83 -0.14 -10.19 -3.93
N LEU A 84 -0.73 -9.12 -3.42
CA LEU A 84 -1.41 -9.12 -2.12
C LEU A 84 -2.78 -9.78 -2.15
N ARG A 85 -3.49 -9.72 -3.29
CA ARG A 85 -4.88 -10.15 -3.42
C ARG A 85 -5.12 -10.89 -4.70
N ALA A 86 -5.99 -11.88 -4.64
CA ALA A 86 -6.45 -12.55 -5.84
C ALA A 86 -7.20 -11.56 -6.74
N ALA A 87 -7.04 -11.72 -8.04
CA ALA A 87 -7.73 -10.92 -9.06
C ALA A 87 -8.20 -11.83 -10.19
N ALA A 88 -9.24 -11.38 -10.91
CA ALA A 88 -9.73 -12.04 -12.10
C ALA A 88 -9.72 -11.03 -13.25
N LEU A 89 -9.15 -11.43 -14.40
CA LEU A 89 -9.09 -10.60 -15.60
C LEU A 89 -9.93 -11.26 -16.70
N ALA A 90 -11.06 -10.64 -17.00
CA ALA A 90 -11.94 -11.08 -18.08
C ALA A 90 -11.43 -10.52 -19.43
N VAL A 91 -11.09 -11.40 -20.37
CA VAL A 91 -10.59 -11.05 -21.71
C VAL A 91 -11.58 -11.53 -22.76
N GLY A 92 -12.09 -10.61 -23.58
CA GLY A 92 -12.98 -10.94 -24.69
C GLY A 92 -12.27 -11.67 -25.83
N PRO A 93 -13.02 -12.24 -26.79
CA PRO A 93 -12.44 -12.82 -28.02
C PRO A 93 -11.78 -11.72 -28.85
N GLY A 94 -10.59 -11.98 -29.40
CA GLY A 94 -9.82 -11.00 -30.19
C GLY A 94 -9.39 -9.74 -29.42
N ALA A 95 -9.56 -9.70 -28.10
CA ALA A 95 -9.38 -8.50 -27.29
C ALA A 95 -8.08 -8.53 -26.47
N THR A 96 -7.67 -7.35 -25.99
CA THR A 96 -6.66 -7.20 -24.94
C THR A 96 -7.29 -6.56 -23.73
N ALA A 97 -7.01 -7.10 -22.54
CA ALA A 97 -7.43 -6.51 -21.28
C ALA A 97 -6.22 -6.35 -20.35
N THR A 98 -6.27 -5.33 -19.50
CA THR A 98 -5.20 -5.01 -18.55
C THR A 98 -5.79 -4.91 -17.15
N VAL A 99 -5.10 -5.47 -16.15
CA VAL A 99 -5.43 -5.31 -14.73
C VAL A 99 -4.21 -4.79 -13.97
N ALA A 100 -4.45 -3.82 -13.09
CA ALA A 100 -3.47 -3.39 -12.09
C ALA A 100 -3.65 -4.26 -10.83
N LEU A 101 -2.56 -4.86 -10.38
CA LEU A 101 -2.53 -5.76 -9.24
C LEU A 101 -1.96 -5.06 -8.00
N PRO A 102 -2.61 -5.19 -6.83
CA PRO A 102 -2.05 -4.69 -5.59
C PRO A 102 -0.84 -5.55 -5.21
N VAL A 103 0.34 -4.93 -5.21
CA VAL A 103 1.62 -5.61 -4.91
C VAL A 103 2.41 -4.87 -3.84
N VAL A 104 3.37 -5.59 -3.27
CA VAL A 104 4.43 -5.03 -2.42
C VAL A 104 5.79 -5.58 -2.83
N ALA A 105 6.83 -4.80 -2.63
CA ALA A 105 8.21 -5.23 -2.76
C ALA A 105 8.57 -6.25 -1.69
N LEU A 106 9.30 -7.30 -2.08
CA LEU A 106 9.84 -8.29 -1.17
C LEU A 106 11.19 -7.87 -0.56
N ALA A 107 11.82 -6.80 -1.04
CA ALA A 107 13.06 -6.30 -0.47
C ALA A 107 13.11 -4.77 -0.43
N ALA A 108 13.73 -4.22 0.61
CA ALA A 108 13.88 -2.77 0.76
C ALA A 108 14.85 -2.15 -0.27
N LYS A 109 15.67 -2.99 -0.91
CA LYS A 109 16.62 -2.59 -1.96
C LYS A 109 16.03 -2.61 -3.37
N ASN A 110 14.74 -2.93 -3.53
CA ASN A 110 14.11 -2.91 -4.85
C ASN A 110 14.24 -1.52 -5.48
N THR A 111 14.72 -1.49 -6.73
CA THR A 111 14.89 -0.23 -7.47
C THR A 111 13.58 0.23 -8.07
N LEU A 112 13.25 1.52 -7.94
CA LEU A 112 12.04 2.09 -8.54
C LEU A 112 12.25 2.36 -10.03
N ALA A 113 11.88 1.41 -10.88
CA ALA A 113 12.00 1.52 -12.33
C ALA A 113 10.87 0.75 -13.01
N VAL A 114 10.26 1.36 -14.05
CA VAL A 114 9.27 0.67 -14.89
C VAL A 114 10.01 -0.32 -15.79
N GLN A 115 9.73 -1.61 -15.61
CA GLN A 115 10.44 -2.69 -16.28
C GLN A 115 9.55 -3.92 -16.47
N PRO A 116 9.90 -4.85 -17.38
CA PRO A 116 9.17 -6.09 -17.54
C PRO A 116 9.38 -7.04 -16.37
N TYR A 117 8.34 -7.82 -16.05
CA TYR A 117 8.36 -8.87 -15.02
C TYR A 117 8.01 -10.23 -15.60
N ARG A 118 8.28 -11.28 -14.84
CA ARG A 118 7.84 -12.66 -15.08
C ARG A 118 7.37 -13.25 -13.76
N THR A 119 6.35 -14.08 -13.81
CA THR A 119 5.88 -14.83 -12.64
C THR A 119 6.87 -15.94 -12.32
N THR A 120 7.10 -16.19 -11.03
CA THR A 120 7.94 -17.27 -10.54
C THR A 120 7.10 -18.33 -9.84
N PRO A 121 7.50 -19.61 -9.85
CA PRO A 121 6.83 -20.64 -9.05
C PRO A 121 7.14 -20.52 -7.54
N ASP A 122 8.07 -19.64 -7.16
CA ASP A 122 8.46 -19.39 -5.78
C ASP A 122 7.29 -18.95 -4.91
N ALA A 123 7.35 -19.34 -3.64
CA ALA A 123 6.51 -18.83 -2.57
C ALA A 123 7.37 -18.17 -1.49
N GLU A 124 6.78 -17.24 -0.73
CA GLU A 124 7.41 -16.65 0.45
C GLU A 124 6.65 -17.10 1.71
N PRO A 125 7.06 -18.20 2.35
CA PRO A 125 6.30 -18.80 3.46
C PRO A 125 6.19 -17.88 4.68
N ARG A 126 7.14 -16.95 4.87
CA ARG A 126 7.07 -15.96 5.97
C ARG A 126 5.90 -14.99 5.84
N LEU A 127 5.30 -14.89 4.65
CA LEU A 127 4.14 -14.03 4.38
C LEU A 127 2.81 -14.79 4.40
N ALA A 128 2.79 -16.10 4.67
CA ALA A 128 1.56 -16.91 4.63
C ALA A 128 0.45 -16.36 5.56
N GLU A 129 0.77 -16.06 6.82
CA GLU A 129 -0.20 -15.49 7.78
C GLU A 129 -0.63 -14.06 7.39
N LEU A 130 0.27 -13.27 6.81
CA LEU A 130 -0.08 -11.94 6.30
C LEU A 130 -1.08 -12.06 5.13
N LEU A 131 -0.83 -12.95 4.17
CA LEU A 131 -1.70 -13.14 3.01
C LEU A 131 -3.08 -13.64 3.43
N LYS A 132 -3.13 -14.59 4.38
CA LYS A 132 -4.38 -15.05 5.00
C LYS A 132 -5.12 -13.90 5.68
N TYR A 133 -4.42 -13.10 6.48
CA TYR A 133 -5.01 -11.93 7.14
C TYR A 133 -5.59 -10.92 6.14
N LEU A 134 -4.90 -10.67 5.01
CA LEU A 134 -5.35 -9.74 3.97
C LEU A 134 -6.55 -10.26 3.17
N THR A 135 -6.78 -11.57 3.14
CA THR A 135 -8.03 -12.15 2.61
C THR A 135 -9.23 -11.75 3.46
N ASP A 136 -9.07 -11.79 4.79
CA ASP A 136 -10.14 -11.45 5.74
C ASP A 136 -10.27 -9.94 5.97
N GLN A 137 -9.20 -9.17 5.75
CA GLN A 137 -9.11 -7.73 6.01
C GLN A 137 -8.59 -6.98 4.77
N PRO A 138 -9.41 -6.83 3.72
CA PRO A 138 -9.01 -6.18 2.48
C PRO A 138 -8.89 -4.64 2.59
N ASP A 139 -9.05 -4.04 3.76
CA ASP A 139 -8.96 -2.58 3.90
C ASP A 139 -7.63 -2.11 4.51
N VAL A 140 -6.69 -3.04 4.77
CA VAL A 140 -5.36 -2.67 5.28
C VAL A 140 -4.64 -1.77 4.27
N PRO A 141 -4.17 -0.57 4.68
CA PRO A 141 -3.46 0.34 3.78
C PRO A 141 -2.22 -0.31 3.18
N ARG A 142 -2.01 -0.13 1.87
CA ARG A 142 -0.87 -0.73 1.15
C ARG A 142 0.49 -0.38 1.77
N ALA A 143 0.68 0.86 2.22
CA ALA A 143 1.94 1.28 2.85
C ALA A 143 2.21 0.51 4.16
N THR A 144 1.17 0.28 4.97
CA THR A 144 1.24 -0.57 6.16
C THR A 144 1.60 -2.01 5.76
N THR A 145 0.92 -2.58 4.77
CA THR A 145 1.21 -3.95 4.28
C THR A 145 2.63 -4.07 3.74
N GLN A 146 3.12 -3.06 3.02
CA GLN A 146 4.48 -3.01 2.50
C GLN A 146 5.53 -3.04 3.63
N LEU A 147 5.34 -2.24 4.70
CA LEU A 147 6.27 -2.25 5.83
C LEU A 147 6.21 -3.56 6.62
N VAL A 148 5.02 -4.13 6.83
CA VAL A 148 4.86 -5.45 7.46
C VAL A 148 5.57 -6.52 6.63
N THR A 149 5.44 -6.48 5.32
CA THR A 149 6.12 -7.41 4.40
C THR A 149 7.64 -7.30 4.55
N LEU A 150 8.18 -6.09 4.50
CA LEU A 150 9.62 -5.87 4.67
C LEU A 150 10.12 -6.26 6.07
N ALA A 151 9.33 -6.08 7.13
CA ALA A 151 9.71 -6.50 8.47
C ALA A 151 9.67 -8.04 8.64
N LEU A 152 8.71 -8.72 8.00
CA LEU A 152 8.65 -10.19 8.00
C LEU A 152 9.81 -10.81 7.20
N VAL A 153 10.18 -10.19 6.08
CA VAL A 153 11.18 -10.73 5.13
C VAL A 153 12.61 -10.29 5.46
N ASP A 154 12.84 -9.00 5.73
CA ASP A 154 14.16 -8.40 5.89
C ASP A 154 14.42 -7.83 7.30
N ASP A 155 13.43 -7.88 8.21
CA ASP A 155 13.48 -7.26 9.55
C ASP A 155 13.92 -5.78 9.52
N VAL A 156 13.31 -5.00 8.63
CA VAL A 156 13.70 -3.61 8.39
C VAL A 156 13.52 -2.71 9.63
N THR A 157 14.49 -1.83 9.83
CA THR A 157 14.43 -0.70 10.78
C THR A 157 13.56 0.44 10.26
N PHE A 158 13.17 1.37 11.14
CA PHE A 158 12.41 2.55 10.70
C PHE A 158 13.24 3.43 9.76
N ALA A 159 14.55 3.56 10.00
CA ALA A 159 15.45 4.30 9.11
C ALA A 159 15.53 3.68 7.70
N GLN A 160 15.56 2.35 7.58
CA GLN A 160 15.51 1.68 6.27
C GLN A 160 14.16 1.89 5.58
N TRP A 161 13.06 1.84 6.32
CA TRP A 161 11.73 2.16 5.78
C TRP A 161 11.66 3.59 5.22
N GLN A 162 12.22 4.57 5.94
CA GLN A 162 12.28 5.95 5.46
C GLN A 162 13.10 6.10 4.19
N ARG A 163 14.25 5.41 4.07
CA ARG A 163 15.04 5.40 2.83
C ARG A 163 14.30 4.74 1.68
N PHE A 164 13.54 3.68 1.98
CA PHE A 164 12.68 3.05 1.00
C PHE A 164 11.63 4.06 0.53
N LEU A 165 10.94 4.79 1.42
CA LEU A 165 9.98 5.87 1.11
C LEU A 165 10.57 7.04 0.32
N ALA A 166 11.85 7.36 0.51
CA ALA A 166 12.48 8.50 -0.13
C ALA A 166 12.33 8.47 -1.67
N PRO A 167 12.09 9.63 -2.31
CA PRO A 167 11.98 9.70 -3.76
C PRO A 167 13.28 9.20 -4.42
N GLN A 168 13.14 8.30 -5.38
CA GLN A 168 14.28 7.66 -6.06
C GLN A 168 14.69 8.40 -7.34
N ARG A 169 14.02 9.51 -7.71
CA ARG A 169 14.29 10.21 -8.98
C ARG A 169 15.46 11.18 -8.84
N PRO A 170 16.38 11.21 -9.83
CA PRO A 170 17.39 12.26 -9.93
C PRO A 170 16.71 13.63 -10.08
N GLY A 171 16.95 14.54 -9.13
CA GLY A 171 16.46 15.93 -9.19
C GLY A 171 15.36 16.28 -8.17
N GLU A 172 14.75 15.29 -7.50
CA GLU A 172 13.96 15.56 -6.30
C GLU A 172 14.91 15.77 -5.12
N SER A 173 14.80 16.92 -4.45
CA SER A 173 15.68 17.24 -3.32
C SER A 173 15.48 16.22 -2.20
N SER A 174 16.50 15.39 -1.97
CA SER A 174 16.61 14.46 -0.85
C SER A 174 16.90 15.18 0.47
N GLY A 175 16.33 16.39 0.66
CA GLY A 175 16.39 17.09 1.94
C GLY A 175 15.92 16.14 3.03
N GLN A 176 16.61 16.13 4.19
CA GLN A 176 16.32 15.23 5.30
C GLN A 176 14.82 15.20 5.56
N THR A 177 14.16 14.18 5.04
CA THR A 177 12.70 14.18 4.96
C THR A 177 12.29 13.62 6.30
N HIS A 178 11.96 14.53 7.23
CA HIS A 178 11.31 14.12 8.46
C HIS A 178 10.07 13.30 8.07
N PRO A 179 9.88 12.11 8.68
CA PRO A 179 8.76 11.27 8.33
C PRO A 179 7.49 12.04 8.64
N THR A 180 6.55 12.01 7.72
CA THR A 180 5.26 12.68 7.91
C THR A 180 4.49 12.01 9.05
N PRO A 181 3.56 12.72 9.71
CA PRO A 181 2.69 12.09 10.70
C PRO A 181 1.94 10.86 10.16
N VAL A 182 1.58 10.85 8.87
CA VAL A 182 0.95 9.68 8.22
C VAL A 182 1.90 8.48 8.21
N GLU A 183 3.16 8.67 7.83
CA GLU A 183 4.15 7.59 7.77
C GLU A 183 4.47 7.00 9.14
N VAL A 184 4.52 7.85 10.17
CA VAL A 184 4.68 7.40 11.57
C VAL A 184 3.45 6.57 12.00
N THR A 185 2.24 7.02 11.67
CA THR A 185 1.02 6.24 11.94
C THR A 185 1.02 4.89 11.23
N GLN A 186 1.41 4.84 9.94
CA GLN A 186 1.54 3.60 9.18
C GLN A 186 2.56 2.64 9.81
N ALA A 187 3.68 3.16 10.33
CA ALA A 187 4.68 2.35 11.02
C ALA A 187 4.15 1.76 12.34
N ILE A 188 3.35 2.52 13.09
CA ILE A 188 2.69 2.02 14.31
C ILE A 188 1.58 1.02 13.99
N ASP A 189 0.85 1.22 12.89
CA ASP A 189 -0.12 0.24 12.40
C ASP A 189 0.56 -1.06 11.97
N ALA A 190 1.69 -0.96 11.27
CA ALA A 190 2.50 -2.10 10.87
C ALA A 190 3.03 -2.85 12.09
N PHE A 191 3.53 -2.14 13.11
CA PHE A 191 3.99 -2.76 14.36
C PHE A 191 2.86 -3.51 15.07
N GLY A 192 1.66 -2.91 15.17
CA GLY A 192 0.50 -3.59 15.75
C GLY A 192 0.12 -4.86 14.98
N LEU A 193 0.20 -4.83 13.65
CA LEU A 193 -0.08 -6.00 12.82
C LEU A 193 1.00 -7.08 12.97
N LEU A 194 2.29 -6.71 13.02
CA LEU A 194 3.40 -7.64 13.26
C LEU A 194 3.25 -8.40 14.57
N ARG A 195 2.86 -7.72 15.67
CA ARG A 195 2.59 -8.39 16.96
C ARG A 195 1.45 -9.40 16.89
N ARG A 196 0.47 -9.20 16.02
CA ARG A 196 -0.64 -10.13 15.80
C ARG A 196 -0.22 -11.33 14.95
N LEU A 197 0.53 -11.09 13.87
CA LEU A 197 0.93 -12.11 12.91
C LEU A 197 2.06 -13.01 13.42
N ALA A 198 2.96 -12.45 14.22
CA ALA A 198 4.13 -13.17 14.74
C ALA A 198 4.42 -12.74 16.19
N PRO A 199 3.56 -13.12 17.17
CA PRO A 199 3.64 -12.65 18.54
C PRO A 199 4.95 -13.01 19.26
N GLU A 200 5.58 -14.10 18.87
CA GLU A 200 6.83 -14.60 19.46
C GLU A 200 8.08 -13.91 18.89
N LYS A 201 7.96 -13.11 17.81
CA LYS A 201 9.09 -12.45 17.16
C LYS A 201 9.21 -11.00 17.62
N THR A 202 10.41 -10.63 18.07
CA THR A 202 10.77 -9.22 18.26
C THR A 202 11.33 -8.67 16.94
N PHE A 203 10.70 -7.63 16.42
CA PHE A 203 11.10 -6.97 15.16
C PHE A 203 11.93 -5.72 15.45
N ALA A 204 12.82 -5.34 14.53
CA ALA A 204 13.64 -4.13 14.65
C ALA A 204 12.81 -2.86 14.90
N LEU A 205 11.62 -2.75 14.29
CA LEU A 205 10.66 -1.66 14.50
C LEU A 205 10.22 -1.52 15.96
N ALA A 206 10.13 -2.62 16.72
CA ALA A 206 9.66 -2.61 18.11
C ALA A 206 10.67 -1.94 19.06
N THR A 207 11.95 -2.02 18.72
CA THR A 207 13.07 -1.49 19.51
C THR A 207 13.58 -0.13 19.00
N ASP A 208 12.99 0.39 17.93
CA ASP A 208 13.43 1.63 17.30
C ASP A 208 13.04 2.86 18.16
N ALA A 209 14.05 3.46 18.80
CA ALA A 209 13.87 4.59 19.71
C ALA A 209 13.31 5.84 18.99
N GLU A 210 13.69 6.05 17.74
CA GLU A 210 13.26 7.19 16.94
C GLU A 210 11.79 7.06 16.55
N LEU A 211 11.37 5.87 16.09
CA LEU A 211 9.96 5.57 15.83
C LEU A 211 9.14 5.73 17.11
N LYS A 212 9.60 5.16 18.23
CA LYS A 212 8.91 5.29 19.53
C LYS A 212 8.72 6.75 19.90
N PHE A 213 9.78 7.56 19.86
CA PHE A 213 9.72 8.97 20.19
C PHE A 213 8.74 9.74 19.29
N ARG A 214 8.82 9.54 17.97
CA ARG A 214 7.93 10.20 17.01
C ARG A 214 6.47 9.79 17.16
N ALA A 215 6.22 8.51 17.36
CA ALA A 215 4.88 7.97 17.55
C ALA A 215 4.21 8.51 18.81
N LEU A 216 4.95 8.61 19.91
CA LEU A 216 4.46 9.22 21.15
C LEU A 216 4.21 10.71 21.01
N ARG A 217 4.83 11.41 20.05
CA ARG A 217 4.54 12.82 19.76
C ARG A 217 3.40 13.01 18.75
N ASN A 218 3.11 12.04 17.91
CA ASN A 218 2.09 12.12 16.88
C ASN A 218 0.67 11.92 17.45
N PRO A 219 -0.21 12.93 17.43
CA PRO A 219 -1.55 12.82 18.02
C PRO A 219 -2.43 11.75 17.38
N TRP A 220 -2.17 11.36 16.13
CA TRP A 220 -3.01 10.40 15.39
C TRP A 220 -2.75 8.94 15.78
N CYS A 221 -1.53 8.62 16.24
CA CYS A 221 -1.17 7.24 16.61
C CYS A 221 -0.66 7.09 18.04
N ARG A 222 -0.54 8.17 18.82
CA ARG A 222 -0.03 8.16 20.20
C ARG A 222 -0.73 7.14 21.08
N ALA A 223 -2.06 7.09 21.10
CA ALA A 223 -2.81 6.16 21.94
C ALA A 223 -2.44 4.69 21.62
N LYS A 224 -2.40 4.35 20.33
CA LYS A 224 -1.99 3.02 19.86
C LYS A 224 -0.51 2.73 20.18
N ALA A 225 0.37 3.72 20.01
CA ALA A 225 1.78 3.58 20.34
C ALA A 225 2.00 3.32 21.84
N THR A 226 1.33 4.07 22.72
CA THR A 226 1.35 3.87 24.17
C THR A 226 0.97 2.43 24.54
N GLN A 227 -0.12 1.91 23.97
CA GLN A 227 -0.55 0.53 24.19
C GLN A 227 0.50 -0.47 23.69
N LEU A 228 1.01 -0.28 22.46
CA LEU A 228 1.97 -1.20 21.85
C LEU A 228 3.33 -1.22 22.55
N TYR A 229 3.77 -0.09 23.11
CA TYR A 229 5.02 0.00 23.87
C TYR A 229 4.86 -0.31 25.35
N GLY A 230 3.66 -0.68 25.82
CA GLY A 230 3.40 -1.00 27.22
C GLY A 230 3.64 0.17 28.16
N ILE A 231 3.47 1.41 27.69
CA ILE A 231 3.64 2.60 28.51
C ILE A 231 2.36 2.74 29.33
N ALA A 232 2.43 2.42 30.62
CA ALA A 232 1.36 2.71 31.55
C ALA A 232 1.19 4.24 31.62
N LEU A 233 0.09 4.75 31.08
CA LEU A 233 -0.33 6.10 31.43
C LEU A 233 -0.71 6.07 32.90
N PRO A 234 -0.30 7.06 33.71
CA PRO A 234 -0.75 7.15 35.08
C PRO A 234 -2.29 7.21 35.09
N THR A 235 -2.92 6.09 35.41
CA THR A 235 -4.36 5.96 35.66
C THR A 235 -4.61 6.42 37.08
N SER A 236 -4.40 7.69 37.38
CA SER A 236 -4.67 8.23 38.73
C SER A 236 -6.01 8.96 38.72
N ASP A 237 -7.00 8.41 39.43
CA ASP A 237 -7.95 9.15 40.29
C ASP A 237 -8.48 10.50 39.77
N GLY A 238 -8.93 10.58 38.52
CA GLY A 238 -9.46 11.83 37.95
C GLY A 238 -8.41 12.91 37.65
N ALA A 239 -7.12 12.59 37.73
CA ALA A 239 -6.08 13.43 37.20
C ALA A 239 -6.19 13.44 35.66
N VAL A 240 -6.44 14.63 35.12
CA VAL A 240 -6.38 14.90 33.68
C VAL A 240 -5.05 14.33 33.17
N PRO A 241 -5.04 13.54 32.08
CA PRO A 241 -3.81 13.07 31.46
C PRO A 241 -2.83 14.25 31.36
N PRO A 242 -1.54 14.09 31.72
CA PRO A 242 -0.60 15.21 31.75
C PRO A 242 -0.72 15.98 30.44
N ASP A 243 -0.93 17.30 30.56
CA ASP A 243 -1.22 18.19 29.43
C ASP A 243 -0.26 17.85 28.30
N LEU A 244 -0.84 17.36 27.21
CA LEU A 244 -0.13 16.80 26.08
C LEU A 244 0.78 17.84 25.40
N GLY A 245 0.57 19.12 25.67
CA GLY A 245 1.51 20.20 25.35
C GLY A 245 2.83 20.09 26.11
N GLN A 246 2.83 19.79 27.41
CA GLN A 246 4.04 19.74 28.24
C GLN A 246 5.04 18.67 27.79
N LEU A 247 4.56 17.53 27.30
CA LEU A 247 5.43 16.47 26.74
C LEU A 247 5.96 16.79 25.34
N LEU A 248 5.41 17.80 24.67
CA LEU A 248 5.90 18.29 23.37
C LEU A 248 6.97 19.38 23.52
N HIS A 249 7.25 19.86 24.74
CA HIS A 249 8.21 20.92 25.05
C HIS A 249 9.45 20.36 25.73
N LEU A 250 10.46 20.00 24.95
CA LEU A 250 11.77 19.65 25.52
C LEU A 250 12.69 20.88 25.61
N LYS A 251 12.47 21.93 24.78
CA LYS A 251 13.22 23.18 24.85
C LYS A 251 12.37 24.43 24.49
N PRO A 252 12.65 25.60 25.10
CA PRO A 252 12.19 26.88 24.57
C PRO A 252 12.67 27.06 23.12
N GLY A 253 11.74 27.29 22.18
CA GLY A 253 12.05 27.49 20.75
C GLY A 253 11.70 26.32 19.81
N ASP A 254 11.16 25.21 20.31
CA ASP A 254 10.68 24.13 19.44
C ASP A 254 9.50 24.60 18.57
N ASN A 255 9.60 24.36 17.25
CA ASN A 255 8.62 24.71 16.18
C ASN A 255 7.27 23.96 16.30
N CYS A 256 6.71 23.84 17.50
CA CYS A 256 5.38 23.31 17.70
C CYS A 256 4.35 24.30 17.13
N PRO A 257 3.51 23.90 16.16
CA PRO A 257 2.50 24.79 15.56
C PRO A 257 1.57 25.41 16.61
N VAL A 258 1.23 24.65 17.66
CA VAL A 258 0.38 25.12 18.76
C VAL A 258 1.07 26.20 19.60
N CYS A 259 2.38 26.09 19.84
CA CYS A 259 3.14 27.13 20.54
C CYS A 259 3.36 28.36 19.68
N ARG A 260 3.66 28.18 18.39
CA ARG A 260 3.76 29.30 17.45
C ARG A 260 2.43 30.07 17.41
N GLN A 261 1.32 29.36 17.26
CA GLN A 261 -0.01 29.94 17.27
C GLN A 261 -0.33 30.62 18.61
N ARG A 262 0.04 30.01 19.75
CA ARG A 262 -0.11 30.64 21.08
C ARG A 262 0.76 31.90 21.22
N SER A 263 2.01 31.90 20.76
CA SER A 263 2.87 33.09 20.80
C SER A 263 2.37 34.20 19.88
N GLU A 264 1.84 33.84 18.72
CA GLU A 264 1.20 34.78 17.79
C GLU A 264 -0.07 35.39 18.42
N MET A 265 -0.87 34.60 19.15
CA MET A 265 -2.05 35.09 19.87
C MET A 265 -1.71 35.89 21.14
N GLN A 266 -0.56 35.63 21.78
CA GLN A 266 -0.10 36.34 22.97
C GLN A 266 0.70 37.61 22.65
N THR A 267 1.06 37.83 21.39
CA THR A 267 1.67 39.10 20.97
C THR A 267 0.56 40.14 20.94
N PRO A 268 0.49 41.09 21.89
CA PRO A 268 -0.54 42.12 21.85
C PRO A 268 -0.40 42.87 20.51
N ALA A 269 -1.52 43.10 19.83
CA ALA A 269 -1.54 43.96 18.65
C ALA A 269 -0.91 45.30 19.04
N GLY A 270 0.27 45.58 18.49
CA GLY A 270 1.00 46.80 18.79
C GLY A 270 0.17 48.03 18.43
N PRO A 271 0.44 49.18 19.08
CA PRO A 271 -0.29 50.43 18.86
C PRO A 271 -0.20 50.94 17.41
#